data_AF-A0A395L9X5-F1
#
_entry.id   AF-A0A395L9X5-F1
#
_cell.length_a   1.000
_cell.length_b   1.000
_cell.length_c   1.000
_cell.angle_alpha   90.00
_cell.angle_beta   90.00
_cell.angle_gamma   90.00
#
_symmetry.space_group_name_H-M   'P 1'
#
loop_
_entity.id
_entity.type
_entity.pdbx_description
1 polymer ?
#
loop_
_entity_poly.entity_id
_entity_poly.type
_entity_poly.pdbx_seq_one_letter_code
_entity_poly.pdbx_strand_id
1 'polypeptide(L)'
;MSRLQKLSRIRSLLFGALLVNFTLVAPAKAMDEARLRDAVASLGDGAEAQHLEAKVAEFVKSGDQVGLTELAEQIEMKDGDFLGSLATIPNSQQIGLSMGPCHHANIAIRLIAMSISDGAPPAVRNGVIMIDGTEIDNTFAESMHRCESIARLPKRARQIGSSCAMTGDCGDDPDLATPQ
;
A
#
# COMPACT_ATOMS: atom_id res chain seq x y z
N MET A 1 -69.58 34.62 4.82
CA MET A 1 -69.43 36.03 5.28
C MET A 1 -68.68 36.00 6.61
N SER A 2 -67.35 36.03 6.59
CA SER A 2 -66.52 37.23 6.73
C SER A 2 -66.67 37.92 8.08
N ARG A 3 -65.64 37.81 8.94
CA ARG A 3 -64.90 38.94 9.54
C ARG A 3 -63.93 38.45 10.61
N LEU A 4 -62.78 39.13 10.66
CA LEU A 4 -61.84 39.25 11.78
C LEU A 4 -60.72 38.21 11.88
N GLN A 5 -59.90 38.23 10.83
CA GLN A 5 -58.45 38.36 11.02
C GLN A 5 -58.17 39.55 11.95
N LYS A 6 -57.62 39.29 13.13
CA LYS A 6 -56.88 40.29 13.92
C LYS A 6 -55.88 39.58 14.82
N LEU A 7 -54.61 39.92 14.59
CA LEU A 7 -53.51 39.93 15.56
C LEU A 7 -53.00 38.58 16.04
N SER A 8 -51.87 38.13 15.50
CA SER A 8 -50.64 38.12 16.28
C SER A 8 -49.44 37.80 15.38
N ARG A 9 -48.50 38.75 15.33
CA ARG A 9 -47.15 38.56 14.79
C ARG A 9 -46.38 37.63 15.71
N ILE A 10 -46.21 36.36 15.35
CA ILE A 10 -45.05 35.57 15.79
C ILE A 10 -44.69 34.64 14.63
N ARG A 11 -43.72 35.05 13.80
CA ARG A 11 -43.00 34.13 12.91
C ARG A 11 -42.12 33.28 13.81
N SER A 12 -42.70 32.19 14.30
CA SER A 12 -42.00 31.14 15.04
C SER A 12 -40.89 30.56 14.16
N LEU A 13 -39.68 30.62 14.69
CA LEU A 13 -38.51 29.87 14.26
C LEU A 13 -38.88 28.39 14.12
N LEU A 14 -38.65 27.85 12.93
CA LEU A 14 -38.89 26.45 12.60
C LEU A 14 -37.65 25.94 11.84
N PHE A 15 -37.31 24.69 12.16
CA PHE A 15 -36.24 23.85 11.60
C PHE A 15 -34.84 24.14 12.16
N GLY A 16 -34.17 23.29 12.93
CA GLY A 16 -34.34 21.85 13.15
C GLY A 16 -33.15 21.09 12.57
N ALA A 17 -32.61 20.18 13.40
CA ALA A 17 -31.76 19.03 13.08
C ALA A 17 -30.22 19.21 13.02
N LEU A 18 -29.61 18.71 14.11
CA LEU A 18 -28.63 17.61 14.11
C LEU A 18 -27.22 17.89 13.55
N LEU A 19 -26.35 18.45 14.40
CA LEU A 19 -24.90 18.31 14.27
C LEU A 19 -24.45 17.00 14.93
N VAL A 20 -24.40 15.93 14.14
CA VAL A 20 -23.67 14.71 14.51
C VAL A 20 -22.55 14.55 13.48
N ASN A 21 -21.43 15.23 13.72
CA ASN A 21 -20.17 14.86 13.10
C ASN A 21 -19.53 13.79 13.98
N PHE A 22 -19.88 12.53 13.74
CA PHE A 22 -19.06 11.40 14.15
C PHE A 22 -17.75 11.45 13.37
N THR A 23 -16.79 12.25 13.85
CA THR A 23 -15.38 12.02 13.54
C THR A 23 -14.89 10.98 14.54
N LEU A 24 -15.26 9.72 14.31
CA LEU A 24 -14.53 8.58 14.85
C LEU A 24 -13.19 8.51 14.10
N VAL A 25 -12.32 9.48 14.36
CA VAL A 25 -10.89 9.24 14.21
C VAL A 25 -10.58 8.30 15.37
N ALA A 26 -10.65 6.99 15.12
CA ALA A 26 -10.07 6.03 16.04
C ALA A 26 -8.65 6.53 16.32
N PRO A 27 -8.24 6.65 17.59
CA PRO A 27 -6.86 7.03 17.87
C PRO A 27 -6.00 5.98 17.18
N ALA A 28 -5.18 6.40 16.21
CA ALA A 28 -4.08 5.58 15.73
C ALA A 28 -3.34 5.14 16.99
N LYS A 29 -3.43 3.85 17.33
CA LYS A 29 -2.77 3.36 18.53
C LYS A 29 -1.29 3.59 18.30
N ALA A 30 -0.69 4.48 19.08
CA ALA A 30 0.74 4.69 19.04
C ALA A 30 1.41 3.33 19.27
N MET A 31 2.10 2.82 18.25
CA MET A 31 2.96 1.65 18.40
C MET A 31 4.06 2.00 19.40
N ASP A 32 4.32 1.10 20.36
CA ASP A 32 5.47 1.28 21.24
C ASP A 32 6.79 1.02 20.49
N GLU A 33 7.89 1.51 21.05
CA GLU A 33 9.22 1.46 20.42
C GLU A 33 9.71 0.02 20.20
N ALA A 34 9.36 -0.93 21.07
CA ALA A 34 9.78 -2.32 20.94
C ALA A 34 9.09 -2.99 19.77
N ARG A 35 7.75 -2.86 19.68
CA ARG A 35 6.96 -3.35 18.53
C ARG A 35 7.43 -2.74 17.21
N LEU A 36 7.77 -1.45 17.22
CA LEU A 36 8.30 -0.77 16.04
C LEU A 36 9.66 -1.33 15.62
N ARG A 37 10.58 -1.53 16.57
CA ARG A 37 11.90 -2.11 16.29
C ARG A 37 11.79 -3.53 15.74
N ASP A 38 10.90 -4.35 16.32
CA ASP A 38 10.67 -5.72 15.89
C ASP A 38 10.07 -5.75 14.47
N ALA A 39 9.11 -4.88 14.18
CA ALA A 39 8.54 -4.74 12.83
C ALA A 39 9.62 -4.38 11.81
N VAL A 40 10.42 -3.34 12.09
CA VAL A 40 11.54 -2.93 11.21
C VAL A 40 12.53 -4.08 11.02
N ALA A 41 12.96 -4.74 12.10
CA ALA A 41 13.90 -5.86 12.01
C ALA A 41 13.35 -7.02 11.16
N SER A 42 12.06 -7.34 11.28
CA SER A 42 11.43 -8.41 10.50
C SER A 42 11.38 -8.12 9.00
N LEU A 43 11.28 -6.85 8.62
CA LEU A 43 11.25 -6.41 7.22
C LEU A 43 12.65 -6.39 6.58
N GLY A 44 13.71 -6.59 7.36
CA GLY A 44 15.07 -6.70 6.84
C GLY A 44 15.35 -7.99 6.05
N ASP A 45 14.47 -9.00 6.13
CA ASP A 45 14.66 -10.28 5.45
C ASP A 45 14.31 -10.23 3.95
N GLY A 46 15.31 -10.08 3.10
CA GLY A 46 15.11 -10.06 1.65
C GLY A 46 14.62 -11.39 1.05
N ALA A 47 14.86 -12.54 1.69
CA ALA A 47 14.36 -13.81 1.18
C ALA A 47 12.82 -13.88 1.29
N GLU A 48 12.27 -13.31 2.37
CA GLU A 48 10.83 -13.16 2.54
C GLU A 48 10.21 -12.26 1.46
N ALA A 49 10.88 -11.16 1.08
CA ALA A 49 10.42 -10.32 -0.03
C ALA A 49 10.38 -11.08 -1.37
N GLN A 50 11.38 -11.92 -1.67
CA GLN A 50 11.37 -12.76 -2.87
C GLN A 50 10.24 -13.81 -2.85
N HIS A 51 9.94 -14.35 -1.67
CA HIS A 51 8.88 -15.33 -1.50
C HIS A 51 7.49 -14.68 -1.66
N LEU A 52 7.29 -13.50 -1.07
CA LEU A 52 6.06 -12.72 -1.24
C LEU A 52 5.85 -12.30 -2.69
N GLU A 53 6.89 -11.85 -3.40
CA GLU A 53 6.80 -11.55 -4.83
C GLU A 53 6.33 -12.76 -5.63
N ALA A 54 6.90 -13.95 -5.39
CA ALA A 54 6.51 -15.15 -6.09
C ALA A 54 5.03 -15.49 -5.86
N LYS A 55 4.55 -15.39 -4.62
CA LYS A 55 3.14 -15.62 -4.27
C LYS A 55 2.19 -14.61 -4.91
N VAL A 56 2.50 -13.32 -4.78
CA VAL A 56 1.68 -12.26 -5.40
C VAL A 56 1.63 -12.46 -6.92
N ALA A 57 2.78 -12.76 -7.54
CA ALA A 57 2.83 -12.98 -8.97
C ALA A 57 2.05 -14.22 -9.41
N GLU A 58 2.11 -15.31 -8.64
CA GLU A 58 1.33 -16.52 -8.88
C GLU A 58 -0.18 -16.21 -8.86
N PHE A 59 -0.68 -15.58 -7.81
CA PHE A 59 -2.11 -15.28 -7.69
C PHE A 59 -2.61 -14.29 -8.76
N VAL A 60 -1.82 -13.25 -9.07
CA VAL A 60 -2.18 -12.30 -10.14
C VAL A 60 -2.26 -13.01 -11.49
N LYS A 61 -1.27 -13.85 -11.83
CA LYS A 61 -1.22 -14.54 -13.12
C LYS A 61 -2.27 -15.64 -13.26
N SER A 62 -2.66 -16.28 -12.16
CA SER A 62 -3.72 -17.29 -12.15
C SER A 62 -5.13 -16.70 -12.03
N GLY A 63 -5.24 -15.41 -11.68
CA GLY A 63 -6.51 -14.74 -11.40
C GLY A 63 -7.13 -15.14 -10.05
N ASP A 64 -6.35 -15.67 -9.12
CA ASP A 64 -6.80 -16.13 -7.81
C ASP A 64 -6.97 -14.95 -6.83
N GLN A 65 -8.13 -14.32 -6.92
CA GLN A 65 -8.50 -13.21 -6.04
C GLN A 65 -8.68 -13.66 -4.58
N VAL A 66 -9.12 -14.90 -4.35
CA VAL A 66 -9.29 -15.41 -2.98
C VAL A 66 -7.94 -15.55 -2.29
N GLY A 67 -6.95 -16.13 -2.98
CA GLY A 67 -5.58 -16.23 -2.49
C GLY A 67 -4.93 -14.86 -2.22
N LEU A 68 -5.18 -13.85 -3.08
CA LEU A 68 -4.73 -12.48 -2.84
C LEU A 68 -5.37 -11.86 -1.59
N THR A 69 -6.67 -12.03 -1.40
CA THR A 69 -7.37 -11.52 -0.21
C THR A 69 -6.86 -12.19 1.07
N GLU A 70 -6.71 -13.52 1.08
CA GLU A 70 -6.16 -14.23 2.24
C GLU A 70 -4.72 -13.79 2.55
N LEU A 71 -3.90 -13.54 1.53
CA LEU A 71 -2.55 -13.02 1.71
C LEU A 71 -2.56 -11.60 2.28
N ALA A 72 -3.43 -10.72 1.77
CA ALA A 72 -3.56 -9.34 2.25
C ALA A 72 -4.05 -9.31 3.71
N GLU A 73 -5.01 -10.15 4.08
CA GLU A 73 -5.47 -10.29 5.47
C GLU A 73 -4.34 -10.75 6.41
N GLN A 74 -3.51 -11.71 5.97
CA GLN A 74 -2.34 -12.14 6.75
C GLN A 74 -1.31 -11.02 6.93
N ILE A 75 -1.08 -10.22 5.89
CA ILE A 75 -0.21 -9.05 5.94
C ILE A 75 -0.79 -8.01 6.90
N GLU A 76 -2.08 -7.70 6.80
CA GLU A 76 -2.74 -6.71 7.66
C GLU A 76 -2.70 -7.13 9.13
N MET A 77 -2.98 -8.40 9.44
CA MET A 77 -2.90 -8.93 10.81
C MET A 77 -1.48 -8.84 11.41
N LYS A 78 -0.45 -9.03 10.58
CA LYS A 78 0.94 -9.08 11.04
C LYS A 78 1.59 -7.69 11.08
N ASP A 79 1.40 -6.93 10.02
CA ASP A 79 2.17 -5.74 9.68
C ASP A 79 1.29 -4.48 9.51
N GLY A 80 -0.04 -4.59 9.53
CA GLY A 80 -0.97 -3.49 9.25
C GLY A 80 -0.80 -2.27 10.16
N ASP A 81 -0.68 -2.50 11.48
CA ASP A 81 -0.37 -1.42 12.45
C ASP A 81 0.90 -0.64 12.06
N PHE A 82 1.95 -1.35 11.63
CA PHE A 82 3.22 -0.73 11.22
C PHE A 82 3.09 0.00 9.88
N LEU A 83 2.51 -0.66 8.88
CA LEU A 83 2.32 -0.12 7.54
C LEU A 83 1.46 1.14 7.56
N GLY A 84 0.34 1.12 8.30
CA GLY A 84 -0.53 2.28 8.49
C GLY A 84 0.13 3.41 9.27
N SER A 85 1.13 3.11 10.10
CA SER A 85 1.85 4.08 10.90
C SER A 85 3.05 4.71 10.18
N LEU A 86 3.52 4.19 9.05
CA LEU A 86 4.72 4.70 8.34
C LEU A 86 4.67 6.21 8.05
N ALA A 87 3.48 6.78 7.81
CA ALA A 87 3.29 8.22 7.58
C ALA A 87 3.11 9.05 8.87
N THR A 88 2.80 8.41 10.00
CA THR A 88 2.37 9.07 11.23
C THR A 88 3.31 8.86 12.42
N ILE A 89 4.31 7.97 12.30
CA ILE A 89 5.30 7.73 13.36
C ILE A 89 6.14 9.00 13.62
N PRO A 90 6.18 9.51 14.86
CA PRO A 90 7.16 10.49 15.28
C PRO A 90 8.57 9.91 15.05
N ASN A 91 9.45 10.63 14.34
CA ASN A 91 10.76 10.15 13.87
C ASN A 91 10.71 9.14 12.70
N SER A 92 9.68 9.16 11.87
CA SER A 92 9.62 8.41 10.60
C SER A 92 10.88 8.59 9.73
N GLN A 93 11.50 9.78 9.78
CA GLN A 93 12.79 10.03 9.12
C GLN A 93 13.93 9.20 9.72
N GLN A 94 13.99 9.03 11.04
CA GLN A 94 15.06 8.28 11.71
C GLN A 94 14.92 6.78 11.47
N ILE A 95 13.67 6.29 11.41
CA ILE A 95 13.35 4.90 11.01
C ILE A 95 13.63 4.71 9.52
N GLY A 96 13.26 5.68 8.69
CA GLY A 96 13.63 5.73 7.28
C GLY A 96 15.15 5.61 7.07
N LEU A 97 15.93 6.34 7.87
CA LEU A 97 17.39 6.30 7.83
C LEU A 97 17.99 4.98 8.34
N SER A 98 17.28 4.20 9.16
CA SER A 98 17.72 2.88 9.60
C SER A 98 17.29 1.76 8.65
N MET A 99 16.35 2.03 7.75
CA MET A 99 15.90 1.07 6.74
C MET A 99 16.87 1.00 5.57
N GLY A 100 17.18 -0.23 5.17
CA GLY A 100 17.95 -0.53 3.96
C GLY A 100 17.06 -1.05 2.83
N PRO A 101 17.64 -1.36 1.65
CA PRO A 101 16.86 -1.80 0.49
C PRO A 101 15.96 -3.02 0.73
N CYS A 102 16.36 -3.97 1.57
CA CYS A 102 15.52 -5.13 1.90
C CYS A 102 14.24 -4.74 2.66
N HIS A 103 14.31 -3.71 3.51
CA HIS A 103 13.16 -3.19 4.23
C HIS A 103 12.17 -2.55 3.26
N HIS A 104 12.68 -1.70 2.36
CA HIS A 104 11.86 -1.07 1.33
C HIS A 104 11.22 -2.09 0.39
N ALA A 105 11.95 -3.14 -0.02
CA ALA A 105 11.39 -4.22 -0.82
C ALA A 105 10.25 -4.95 -0.09
N ASN A 106 10.44 -5.28 1.19
CA ASN A 106 9.42 -5.94 2.00
C ASN A 106 8.17 -5.08 2.22
N ILE A 107 8.34 -3.77 2.44
CA ILE A 107 7.22 -2.84 2.58
C ILE A 107 6.47 -2.73 1.26
N ALA A 108 7.19 -2.49 0.16
CA ALA A 108 6.57 -2.28 -1.15
C ALA A 108 5.77 -3.52 -1.60
N ILE A 109 6.30 -4.74 -1.46
CA ILE A 109 5.57 -5.94 -1.89
C ILE A 109 4.28 -6.19 -1.08
N ARG A 110 4.30 -5.83 0.21
CA ARG A 110 3.11 -5.92 1.08
C ARG A 110 2.03 -4.92 0.66
N LEU A 111 2.43 -3.68 0.41
CA LEU A 111 1.52 -2.64 -0.07
C LEU A 111 0.97 -2.97 -1.45
N ILE A 112 1.76 -3.59 -2.35
CA ILE A 112 1.27 -4.10 -3.64
C ILE A 112 0.20 -5.17 -3.43
N ALA A 113 0.47 -6.17 -2.59
CA ALA A 113 -0.49 -7.24 -2.32
C ALA A 113 -1.82 -6.71 -1.77
N MET A 114 -1.75 -5.81 -0.78
CA MET A 114 -2.92 -5.14 -0.21
C MET A 114 -3.66 -4.29 -1.25
N SER A 115 -2.93 -3.48 -2.03
CA SER A 115 -3.54 -2.60 -3.03
C SER A 115 -4.27 -3.39 -4.12
N ILE A 116 -3.72 -4.51 -4.59
CA ILE A 116 -4.39 -5.38 -5.57
C ILE A 116 -5.64 -5.99 -4.94
N SER A 117 -5.54 -6.49 -3.70
CA SER A 117 -6.70 -7.04 -2.97
C SER A 117 -7.81 -6.00 -2.78
N ASP A 118 -7.45 -4.72 -2.57
CA ASP A 118 -8.39 -3.61 -2.45
C ASP A 118 -8.95 -3.12 -3.80
N GLY A 119 -8.57 -3.79 -4.90
CA GLY A 119 -9.14 -3.57 -6.23
C GLY A 119 -8.29 -2.72 -7.17
N ALA A 120 -7.04 -2.38 -6.82
CA ALA A 120 -6.12 -1.77 -7.78
C ALA A 120 -5.85 -2.77 -8.92
N PRO A 121 -6.08 -2.39 -10.19
CA PRO A 121 -5.96 -3.32 -11.31
C PRO A 121 -4.48 -3.60 -11.63
N PRO A 122 -4.00 -4.85 -11.51
CA PRO A 122 -2.67 -5.19 -12.00
C PRO A 122 -2.71 -5.36 -13.52
N ALA A 123 -1.70 -4.83 -14.22
CA ALA A 123 -1.48 -5.08 -15.63
C ALA A 123 -0.34 -6.08 -15.81
N VAL A 124 -0.58 -7.18 -16.54
CA VAL A 124 0.48 -8.14 -16.88
C VAL A 124 0.99 -7.84 -18.28
N ARG A 125 2.23 -7.38 -18.39
CA ARG A 125 2.85 -6.93 -19.64
C ARG A 125 4.19 -7.65 -19.79
N ASN A 126 4.37 -8.42 -20.87
CA ASN A 126 5.53 -9.28 -21.09
C ASN A 126 5.87 -10.24 -19.91
N GLY A 127 4.86 -10.66 -19.14
CA GLY A 127 5.03 -11.56 -17.99
C GLY A 127 5.45 -10.87 -16.68
N VAL A 128 5.64 -9.55 -16.72
CA VAL A 128 5.87 -8.66 -15.56
C VAL A 128 4.55 -8.03 -15.15
N ILE A 129 4.35 -7.88 -13.85
CA ILE A 129 3.17 -7.26 -13.25
C ILE A 129 3.50 -5.81 -12.92
N MET A 130 2.67 -4.92 -13.44
CA MET A 130 2.71 -3.48 -13.17
C MET A 130 1.45 -3.08 -12.41
N ILE A 131 1.55 -2.09 -11.52
CA ILE A 131 0.40 -1.55 -10.79
C ILE A 131 0.07 -0.16 -11.34
N ASP A 132 -0.89 -0.12 -12.25
CA ASP A 132 -1.26 1.10 -12.98
C ASP A 132 -1.60 2.25 -12.03
N GLY A 133 -1.03 3.43 -12.29
CA GLY A 133 -1.30 4.65 -11.52
C GLY A 133 -0.47 4.80 -10.24
N THR A 134 0.49 3.91 -9.98
CA THR A 134 1.44 4.00 -8.87
C THR A 134 2.87 3.70 -9.32
N GLU A 135 3.87 4.06 -8.52
CA GLU A 135 5.29 3.75 -8.76
C GLU A 135 5.84 2.68 -7.79
N ILE A 136 4.94 1.99 -7.10
CA ILE A 136 5.30 1.15 -5.95
C ILE A 136 5.92 -0.19 -6.37
N ASP A 137 5.51 -0.70 -7.52
CA ASP A 137 6.12 -1.83 -8.24
C ASP A 137 7.54 -1.50 -8.72
N ASN A 138 7.77 -0.31 -9.29
CA ASN A 138 9.12 0.15 -9.64
C ASN A 138 10.00 0.34 -8.39
N THR A 139 9.43 0.90 -7.33
CA THR A 139 10.10 1.03 -6.01
C THR A 139 10.49 -0.33 -5.46
N PHE A 140 9.59 -1.33 -5.56
CA PHE A 140 9.87 -2.70 -5.18
C PHE A 140 11.02 -3.28 -5.99
N ALA A 141 10.95 -3.19 -7.32
CA ALA A 141 11.94 -3.75 -8.23
C ALA A 141 13.35 -3.20 -7.95
N GLU A 142 13.49 -1.87 -7.83
CA GLU A 142 14.77 -1.23 -7.51
C GLU A 142 15.28 -1.65 -6.12
N SER A 143 14.42 -1.60 -5.12
CA SER A 143 14.78 -1.94 -3.74
C SER A 143 15.22 -3.40 -3.61
N MET A 144 14.50 -4.31 -4.30
CA MET A 144 14.81 -5.73 -4.30
C MET A 144 16.12 -6.01 -5.03
N HIS A 145 16.39 -5.36 -6.17
CA HIS A 145 17.67 -5.48 -6.87
C HIS A 145 18.87 -5.15 -5.98
N ARG A 146 18.77 -4.03 -5.25
CA ARG A 146 19.79 -3.60 -4.30
C ARG A 146 19.88 -4.55 -3.11
N CYS A 147 18.73 -5.02 -2.61
CA CYS A 147 18.67 -5.99 -1.52
C CYS A 147 19.37 -7.31 -1.89
N GLU A 148 19.08 -7.88 -3.06
CA GLU A 148 19.71 -9.12 -3.54
C GLU A 148 21.23 -8.98 -3.58
N SER A 149 21.72 -7.83 -4.02
CA SER A 149 23.15 -7.54 -4.10
C SER A 149 23.81 -7.43 -2.73
N ILE A 150 23.19 -6.70 -1.78
CA ILE A 150 23.75 -6.46 -0.45
C ILE A 150 23.65 -7.72 0.43
N ALA A 151 22.50 -8.38 0.43
CA ALA A 151 22.22 -9.58 1.22
C ALA A 151 22.75 -10.87 0.56
N ARG A 152 23.37 -10.78 -0.62
CA ARG A 152 23.89 -11.91 -1.40
C ARG A 152 22.84 -12.99 -1.68
N LEU A 153 21.62 -12.56 -1.96
CA LEU A 153 20.52 -13.46 -2.32
C LEU A 153 20.65 -13.90 -3.79
N PRO A 154 20.10 -15.06 -4.17
CA PRO A 154 20.04 -15.47 -5.56
C PRO A 154 19.28 -14.43 -6.39
N LYS A 155 19.88 -13.95 -7.48
CA LYS A 155 19.21 -13.08 -8.44
C LYS A 155 18.12 -13.87 -9.15
N ARG A 156 16.89 -13.35 -9.17
CA ARG A 156 15.76 -13.95 -9.88
C ARG A 156 15.27 -12.99 -10.96
N ALA A 157 14.73 -13.56 -12.04
CA ALA A 157 13.93 -12.78 -12.99
C ALA A 157 12.77 -12.14 -12.21
N ARG A 158 12.66 -10.82 -12.30
CA ARG A 158 11.61 -10.08 -11.61
C ARG A 158 10.26 -10.40 -12.23
N GLN A 159 9.25 -10.42 -11.38
CA GLN A 159 7.87 -10.63 -11.80
C GLN A 159 7.00 -9.41 -11.55
N ILE A 160 7.46 -8.44 -10.76
CA ILE A 160 6.74 -7.24 -10.38
C ILE A 160 7.68 -6.04 -10.56
N GLY A 161 7.20 -5.00 -11.25
CA GLY A 161 7.94 -3.77 -11.57
C GLY A 161 8.92 -3.91 -12.75
N SER A 162 9.20 -2.77 -13.39
CA SER A 162 10.00 -2.68 -14.63
C SER A 162 11.50 -2.91 -14.39
N SER A 163 12.16 -3.62 -15.31
CA SER A 163 13.62 -3.77 -15.28
C SER A 163 14.38 -2.49 -15.63
N CYS A 164 13.69 -1.49 -16.21
CA CYS A 164 14.23 -0.15 -16.48
C CYS A 164 14.65 0.54 -15.18
N ALA A 165 13.80 0.48 -14.15
CA ALA A 165 14.08 1.05 -12.83
C ALA A 165 15.30 0.41 -12.16
N MET A 166 15.63 -0.84 -12.52
CA MET A 166 16.73 -1.59 -11.92
C MET A 166 18.04 -1.49 -12.69
N THR A 167 17.98 -1.50 -14.02
CA THR A 167 19.14 -1.75 -14.89
C THR A 167 19.33 -0.67 -15.96
N GLY A 168 18.34 0.19 -16.18
CA GLY A 168 18.28 1.11 -17.31
C GLY A 168 17.96 0.42 -18.65
N ASP A 169 17.78 -0.90 -18.66
CA ASP A 169 17.22 -1.62 -19.81
C ASP A 169 15.70 -1.59 -19.71
N CYS A 170 15.06 -0.93 -20.66
CA CYS A 170 13.61 -0.65 -20.62
C CYS A 170 12.85 -1.50 -21.65
N GLY A 171 13.43 -2.61 -22.12
CA GLY A 171 12.79 -3.49 -23.09
C GLY A 171 11.52 -4.18 -22.59
N ASP A 172 11.36 -4.30 -21.28
CA ASP A 172 10.14 -4.79 -20.62
C ASP A 172 9.26 -3.66 -20.07
N ASP A 173 9.71 -2.40 -20.12
CA ASP A 173 9.01 -1.23 -19.62
C ASP A 173 7.89 -0.82 -20.59
N PRO A 174 6.64 -1.05 -20.22
CA PRO A 174 5.52 -0.81 -21.11
C PRO A 174 5.03 0.64 -21.07
N ASP A 175 5.48 1.43 -20.11
CA ASP A 175 5.15 2.86 -20.00
C ASP A 175 6.13 3.71 -20.83
N LEU A 176 7.30 3.15 -21.17
CA LEU A 176 8.27 3.71 -22.11
C LEU A 176 8.13 3.15 -23.53
N ALA A 177 7.37 2.07 -23.72
CA ALA A 177 6.93 1.62 -25.04
C ALA A 177 5.92 2.63 -25.61
N THR A 178 6.40 3.53 -26.47
CA THR A 178 5.54 4.44 -27.23
C THR A 178 4.49 3.63 -28.01
N PRO A 179 3.21 4.07 -28.06
CA PRO A 179 2.25 3.46 -28.96
C PRO A 179 2.74 3.68 -30.39
N GLN A 180 2.94 2.60 -31.14
CA GLN A 180 3.02 2.66 -32.60
C GLN A 180 1.62 2.65 -33.19
#